data_AF-A0AAE3YCK7-F1
#
_entry.id   AF-A0AAE3YCK7-F1
#
_cell.length_a   1.000
_cell.length_b   1.000
_cell.length_c   1.000
_cell.angle_alpha   90.00
_cell.angle_beta   90.00
_cell.angle_gamma   90.00
#
_symmetry.space_group_name_H-M   'P 1'
#
loop_
_entity.id
_entity.type
_entity.pdbx_description
1 polymer ?
#
loop_
_entity_poly.entity_id
_entity_poly.type
_entity_poly.pdbx_seq_one_letter_code
_entity_poly.pdbx_strand_id
1 'polypeptide(L)'
;MSSKDALTIKKKRSAVAGNTIRINIHEWGGYPLKRSKKVNVIPEFECGLYYQLERFTKDDGLDKNVSVTISEITRHQHLEYIKSKVENVFSVSNDGMDFSGYNFFYESIKDLPNSYVILTNSSVNKIQTEFLKDYIKYMDDNLDVGILGVSYSSKKMQTLIRNNFTPHLQSFFLLTTTEVLKEIVEKNNGIFPGSTISHKLSLILKGEVKISEIAILLGYNLAVTLENKSIFKFGKNNWFDNGYKRWKLKEGDVRLTVKNPNIINEIII
;
A
#
# COMPACT_ATOMS: atom_id res chain seq x y z
N MET A 1 4.54 -33.17 4.58
CA MET A 1 3.89 -31.84 4.58
C MET A 1 2.39 -32.06 4.50
N SER A 2 1.65 -31.71 5.55
CA SER A 2 0.20 -31.91 5.64
C SER A 2 -0.51 -30.82 4.85
N SER A 3 -1.58 -31.17 4.13
CA SER A 3 -2.45 -30.28 3.34
C SER A 3 -3.11 -29.14 4.14
N LYS A 4 -2.86 -29.04 5.45
CA LYS A 4 -3.39 -28.00 6.34
C LYS A 4 -2.60 -26.68 6.33
N ASP A 5 -1.42 -26.64 5.70
CA ASP A 5 -0.53 -25.46 5.75
C ASP A 5 -0.59 -24.55 4.51
N ALA A 6 -1.24 -24.97 3.43
CA ALA A 6 -1.39 -24.14 2.21
C ALA A 6 -2.59 -23.20 2.32
N LEU A 7 -2.49 -22.01 1.71
CA LEU A 7 -3.61 -21.08 1.60
C LEU A 7 -4.64 -21.64 0.62
N THR A 8 -5.91 -21.66 1.03
CA THR A 8 -7.02 -22.01 0.15
C THR A 8 -7.41 -20.77 -0.66
N ILE A 9 -7.38 -20.90 -1.99
CA ILE A 9 -7.88 -19.85 -2.88
C ILE A 9 -9.41 -19.83 -2.78
N LYS A 10 -9.97 -18.70 -2.31
CA LYS A 10 -11.42 -18.50 -2.20
C LYS A 10 -11.98 -17.54 -3.22
N LYS A 11 -11.16 -16.57 -3.62
CA LYS A 11 -11.53 -15.57 -4.60
C LYS A 11 -10.37 -15.36 -5.57
N LYS A 12 -10.74 -15.05 -6.82
CA LYS A 12 -9.83 -14.56 -7.85
C LYS A 12 -10.34 -13.21 -8.30
N ARG A 13 -9.45 -12.22 -8.40
CA ARG A 13 -9.76 -10.91 -8.99
C ARG A 13 -9.88 -11.07 -10.50
N SER A 14 -10.66 -10.19 -11.13
CA SER A 14 -10.71 -10.15 -12.59
C SER A 14 -9.36 -9.72 -13.15
N ALA A 15 -9.09 -10.16 -14.38
CA ALA A 15 -7.94 -9.67 -15.13
C ALA A 15 -8.10 -8.17 -15.38
N VAL A 16 -6.97 -7.46 -15.40
CA VAL A 16 -6.92 -6.05 -15.78
C VAL A 16 -6.97 -5.98 -17.31
N ALA A 17 -7.92 -5.22 -17.85
CA ALA A 17 -8.14 -5.13 -19.30
C ALA A 17 -7.35 -3.99 -19.97
N GLY A 18 -6.90 -3.00 -19.19
CA GLY A 18 -6.18 -1.83 -19.68
C GLY A 18 -4.68 -1.89 -19.38
N ASN A 19 -3.88 -1.20 -20.19
CA ASN A 19 -2.43 -1.13 -20.02
C ASN A 19 -1.98 -0.02 -19.07
N THR A 20 -2.87 0.94 -18.78
CA THR A 20 -2.55 2.10 -17.92
C THR A 20 -2.47 1.69 -16.45
N ILE A 21 -1.33 1.97 -15.83
CA ILE A 21 -1.12 1.84 -14.38
C ILE A 21 -1.42 3.18 -13.73
N ARG A 22 -2.38 3.20 -12.81
CA ARG A 22 -2.85 4.41 -12.12
C ARG A 22 -2.14 4.54 -10.79
N ILE A 23 -1.42 5.63 -10.60
CA ILE A 23 -0.51 5.79 -9.46
C ILE A 23 -0.90 7.05 -8.69
N ASN A 24 -1.14 6.92 -7.39
CA ASN A 24 -1.21 8.05 -6.48
C ASN A 24 -0.04 8.07 -5.51
N ILE A 25 0.66 9.21 -5.48
CA ILE A 25 1.65 9.53 -4.47
C ILE A 25 1.03 10.56 -3.52
N HIS A 26 0.84 10.21 -2.26
CA HIS A 26 0.42 11.15 -1.23
C HIS A 26 1.62 11.84 -0.55
N GLU A 27 1.49 13.14 -0.31
CA GLU A 27 2.46 13.97 0.40
C GLU A 27 1.77 14.91 1.41
N TRP A 28 2.48 15.26 2.49
CA TRP A 28 2.06 16.33 3.39
C TRP A 28 2.83 17.62 3.07
N GLY A 29 2.11 18.73 2.95
CA GLY A 29 2.63 20.01 2.47
C GLY A 29 3.77 20.59 3.32
N GLY A 30 3.87 20.20 4.59
CA GLY A 30 4.96 20.64 5.46
C GLY A 30 6.29 19.89 5.28
N TYR A 31 6.36 18.86 4.43
CA TYR A 31 7.59 18.12 4.20
C TYR A 31 8.45 18.74 3.08
N PRO A 32 9.79 18.74 3.22
CA PRO A 32 10.68 19.02 2.11
C PRO A 32 10.66 17.85 1.11
N LEU A 33 11.08 18.13 -0.13
CA LEU A 33 11.11 17.16 -1.24
C LEU A 33 11.94 15.90 -0.93
N LYS A 34 13.03 16.07 -0.16
CA LYS A 34 13.91 15.01 0.34
C LYS A 34 14.05 15.17 1.86
N ARG A 35 13.99 14.07 2.60
CA ARG A 35 14.13 14.08 4.07
C ARG A 35 14.71 12.78 4.62
N SER A 36 15.48 12.91 5.69
CA SER A 36 15.78 11.78 6.57
C SER A 36 14.64 11.59 7.57
N LYS A 37 14.22 10.35 7.77
CA LYS A 37 13.16 9.97 8.70
C LYS A 37 13.74 9.05 9.76
N LYS A 38 13.59 9.47 11.02
CA LYS A 38 13.94 8.68 12.20
C LYS A 38 12.73 8.61 13.12
N VAL A 39 12.24 7.40 13.37
CA VAL A 39 11.06 7.16 14.21
C VAL A 39 11.40 6.11 15.24
N ASN A 40 11.63 6.55 16.48
CA ASN A 40 11.94 5.66 17.61
C ASN A 40 13.16 4.76 17.28
N VAL A 41 13.00 3.44 17.40
CA VAL A 41 14.04 2.43 17.12
C VAL A 41 14.08 1.97 15.66
N ILE A 42 13.23 2.51 14.77
CA ILE A 42 13.30 2.21 13.33
C ILE A 42 14.61 2.80 12.79
N PRO A 43 15.39 2.04 11.99
CA PRO A 43 16.58 2.56 11.34
C PRO A 43 16.30 3.86 10.60
N GLU A 44 17.19 4.84 10.74
CA GLU A 44 17.08 6.08 9.99
C GLU A 44 17.25 5.82 8.50
N PHE A 45 16.36 6.40 7.69
CA PHE A 45 16.41 6.25 6.24
C PHE A 45 15.99 7.53 5.55
N GLU A 46 16.46 7.71 4.32
CA GLU A 46 16.09 8.84 3.49
C GLU A 46 14.89 8.48 2.62
N CYS A 47 13.96 9.43 2.48
CA CYS A 47 12.71 9.33 1.73
C CYS A 47 12.29 10.72 1.22
N GLY A 48 11.12 10.82 0.60
CA GLY A 48 10.54 12.08 0.14
C GLY A 48 9.89 11.97 -1.23
N LEU A 49 9.03 12.94 -1.56
CA LEU A 49 8.31 13.00 -2.83
C LEU A 49 9.26 13.05 -4.03
N TYR A 50 10.45 13.64 -3.90
CA TYR A 50 11.45 13.65 -4.98
C TYR A 50 11.73 12.24 -5.51
N TYR A 51 11.97 11.29 -4.61
CA TYR A 51 12.30 9.92 -4.98
C TYR A 51 11.09 9.15 -5.54
N GLN A 52 9.87 9.50 -5.12
CA GLN A 52 8.66 8.89 -5.68
C GLN A 52 8.38 9.42 -7.08
N LEU A 53 8.56 10.72 -7.31
CA LEU A 53 8.44 11.31 -8.64
C LEU A 53 9.44 10.67 -9.60
N GLU A 54 10.74 10.61 -9.25
CA GLU A 54 11.75 9.95 -10.08
C GLU A 54 11.38 8.49 -10.39
N ARG A 55 10.86 7.76 -9.41
CA ARG A 55 10.46 6.35 -9.55
C ARG A 55 9.34 6.15 -10.57
N PHE A 56 8.31 6.97 -10.49
CA PHE A 56 7.09 6.74 -11.25
C PHE A 56 7.02 7.51 -12.57
N THR A 57 7.79 8.59 -12.74
CA THR A 57 7.82 9.38 -13.99
C THR A 57 8.96 9.00 -14.93
N LYS A 58 9.89 8.12 -14.51
CA LYS A 58 10.90 7.55 -15.39
C LYS A 58 10.23 6.81 -16.57
N ASP A 59 10.75 6.97 -17.78
CA ASP A 59 10.33 6.16 -18.91
C ASP A 59 10.92 4.74 -18.81
N ASP A 60 10.03 3.75 -18.67
CA ASP A 60 10.33 2.32 -18.59
C ASP A 60 9.49 1.49 -19.60
N GLY A 61 8.84 2.18 -20.54
CA GLY A 61 7.93 1.60 -21.53
C GLY A 61 6.57 1.18 -20.99
N LEU A 62 6.20 1.58 -19.76
CA LEU A 62 4.88 1.34 -19.18
C LEU A 62 4.01 2.60 -19.28
N ASP A 63 2.74 2.41 -19.65
CA ASP A 63 1.75 3.48 -19.62
C ASP A 63 1.35 3.78 -18.17
N LYS A 64 1.79 4.93 -17.66
CA LYS A 64 1.64 5.34 -16.26
C LYS A 64 0.91 6.67 -16.17
N ASN A 65 -0.21 6.67 -15.44
CA ASN A 65 -0.90 7.89 -15.04
C ASN A 65 -0.55 8.20 -13.58
N VAL A 66 0.32 9.19 -13.38
CA VAL A 66 0.83 9.57 -12.06
C VAL A 66 0.11 10.82 -11.55
N SER A 67 -0.50 10.70 -10.38
CA SER A 67 -1.18 11.78 -9.66
C SER A 67 -0.57 11.99 -8.29
N VAL A 68 -0.39 13.24 -7.87
CA VAL A 68 0.08 13.60 -6.54
C VAL A 68 -1.06 14.23 -5.75
N THR A 69 -1.34 13.72 -4.56
CA THR A 69 -2.26 14.35 -3.61
C THR A 69 -1.45 14.98 -2.49
N ILE A 70 -1.73 16.24 -2.16
CA ILE A 70 -1.00 16.98 -1.12
C ILE A 70 -1.99 17.52 -0.09
N SER A 71 -1.83 17.09 1.16
CA SER A 71 -2.53 17.71 2.29
C SER A 71 -1.83 19.01 2.69
N GLU A 72 -2.59 20.05 3.05
CA GLU A 72 -2.04 21.38 3.38
C GLU A 72 -1.13 21.97 2.27
N ILE A 73 -1.56 21.85 1.02
CA ILE A 73 -0.77 22.17 -0.18
C ILE A 73 -0.10 23.55 -0.17
N THR A 74 -0.72 24.54 0.46
CA THR A 74 -0.22 25.93 0.54
C THR A 74 1.09 26.04 1.32
N ARG A 75 1.44 25.03 2.12
CA ARG A 75 2.71 24.96 2.87
C ARG A 75 3.87 24.42 2.04
N HIS A 76 3.59 23.83 0.89
CA HIS A 76 4.60 23.11 0.12
C HIS A 76 5.48 24.06 -0.69
N GLN A 77 6.74 24.22 -0.27
CA GLN A 77 7.69 25.18 -0.84
C GLN A 77 8.09 24.90 -2.30
N HIS A 78 7.88 23.68 -2.78
CA HIS A 78 8.30 23.26 -4.13
C HIS A 78 7.12 22.84 -5.03
N LEU A 79 5.95 23.47 -4.89
CA LEU A 79 4.76 23.10 -5.65
C LEU A 79 4.96 23.17 -7.17
N GLU A 80 5.66 24.21 -7.66
CA GLU A 80 5.93 24.37 -9.09
C GLU A 80 6.85 23.28 -9.65
N TYR A 81 7.83 22.81 -8.86
CA TYR A 81 8.63 21.65 -9.23
C TYR A 81 7.76 20.40 -9.38
N ILE A 82 6.81 20.17 -8.48
CA ILE A 82 5.92 18.99 -8.54
C ILE A 82 5.04 19.05 -9.79
N LYS A 83 4.38 20.20 -10.05
CA LYS A 83 3.55 20.40 -11.24
C LYS A 83 4.33 20.25 -12.55
N SER A 84 5.64 20.52 -12.55
CA SER A 84 6.49 20.28 -13.72
C SER A 84 6.79 18.81 -13.99
N LYS A 85 6.54 17.92 -13.02
CA LYS A 85 6.85 16.48 -13.11
C LYS A 85 5.64 15.61 -13.37
N VAL A 86 4.45 16.05 -12.98
CA VAL A 86 3.20 15.31 -13.15
C VAL A 86 2.08 16.28 -13.55
N GLU A 87 1.17 15.80 -14.38
CA GLU A 87 0.03 16.60 -14.84
C GLU A 87 -0.99 16.85 -13.72
N ASN A 88 -1.12 15.88 -12.82
CA ASN A 88 -2.22 15.83 -11.86
C ASN A 88 -1.72 16.06 -10.43
N VAL A 89 -1.92 17.27 -9.91
CA VAL A 89 -1.63 17.62 -8.51
C VAL A 89 -2.89 18.13 -7.83
N PHE A 90 -3.34 17.44 -6.79
CA PHE A 90 -4.59 17.74 -6.10
C PHE A 90 -4.37 18.09 -4.63
N SER A 91 -5.06 19.13 -4.17
CA SER A 91 -5.15 19.45 -2.74
C SER A 91 -6.20 18.56 -2.09
N VAL A 92 -5.88 18.00 -0.93
CA VAL A 92 -6.80 17.18 -0.13
C VAL A 92 -6.81 17.63 1.33
N SER A 93 -7.83 17.23 2.09
CA SER A 93 -7.82 17.42 3.55
C SER A 93 -6.67 16.63 4.19
N ASN A 94 -6.20 17.08 5.35
CA ASN A 94 -5.28 16.29 6.18
C ASN A 94 -6.04 15.25 7.04
N ASP A 95 -7.38 15.25 7.03
CA ASP A 95 -8.20 14.22 7.66
C ASP A 95 -7.96 12.88 6.98
N GLY A 96 -7.50 11.88 7.74
CA GLY A 96 -7.13 10.57 7.20
C GLY A 96 -5.67 10.47 6.78
N MET A 97 -4.86 11.54 6.87
CA MET A 97 -3.47 11.57 6.43
C MET A 97 -3.35 10.96 5.01
N ASP A 98 -2.50 9.94 4.82
CA ASP A 98 -2.35 9.22 3.55
C ASP A 98 -3.67 8.72 2.94
N PHE A 99 -4.62 8.28 3.78
CA PHE A 99 -5.90 7.75 3.32
C PHE A 99 -6.83 8.81 2.74
N SER A 100 -6.59 10.09 3.03
CA SER A 100 -7.31 11.20 2.39
C SER A 100 -6.96 11.29 0.91
N GLY A 101 -5.67 11.18 0.60
CA GLY A 101 -5.14 11.13 -0.75
C GLY A 101 -5.61 9.88 -1.49
N TYR A 102 -5.55 8.73 -0.84
CA TYR A 102 -5.96 7.46 -1.43
C TYR A 102 -7.46 7.42 -1.73
N ASN A 103 -8.29 7.93 -0.82
CA ASN A 103 -9.73 8.06 -1.03
C ASN A 103 -10.04 8.99 -2.20
N PHE A 104 -9.48 10.21 -2.20
CA PHE A 104 -9.68 11.17 -3.29
C PHE A 104 -9.30 10.55 -4.64
N PHE A 105 -8.16 9.87 -4.69
CA PHE A 105 -7.71 9.22 -5.92
C PHE A 105 -8.65 8.10 -6.35
N TYR A 106 -9.04 7.20 -5.44
CA TYR A 106 -10.02 6.15 -5.72
C TYR A 106 -11.31 6.74 -6.31
N GLU A 107 -11.87 7.78 -5.69
CA GLU A 107 -13.09 8.44 -6.16
C GLU A 107 -12.94 8.99 -7.59
N SER A 108 -11.74 9.45 -7.97
CA SER A 108 -11.46 9.95 -9.32
C SER A 108 -11.31 8.86 -10.39
N ILE A 109 -11.09 7.60 -10.00
CA ILE A 109 -10.81 6.49 -10.93
C ILE A 109 -11.81 5.32 -10.86
N LYS A 110 -12.70 5.29 -9.86
CA LYS A 110 -13.58 4.13 -9.55
C LYS A 110 -14.52 3.72 -10.69
N ASP A 111 -14.87 4.66 -11.56
CA ASP A 111 -15.78 4.45 -12.70
C ASP A 111 -15.03 4.24 -14.03
N LEU A 112 -13.69 4.25 -14.00
CA LEU A 112 -12.85 3.94 -15.15
C LEU A 112 -12.69 2.42 -15.33
N PRO A 113 -12.26 1.94 -16.52
CA PRO A 113 -11.98 0.52 -16.72
C PRO A 113 -11.01 -0.04 -15.69
N ASN A 114 -11.20 -1.32 -15.34
CA ASN A 114 -10.36 -2.01 -14.36
C ASN A 114 -8.88 -1.91 -14.75
N SER A 115 -8.08 -1.39 -13.84
CA SER A 115 -6.66 -1.07 -14.04
C SER A 115 -5.86 -1.40 -12.78
N TYR A 116 -4.55 -1.55 -12.94
CA TYR A 116 -3.64 -1.62 -11.81
C TYR A 116 -3.58 -0.27 -11.11
N VAL A 117 -3.66 -0.30 -9.78
CA VAL A 117 -3.66 0.89 -8.93
C VAL A 117 -2.54 0.79 -7.91
N ILE A 118 -1.70 1.82 -7.86
CA ILE A 118 -0.69 2.01 -6.83
C ILE A 118 -1.11 3.15 -5.92
N LEU A 119 -1.20 2.86 -4.63
CA LEU A 119 -1.38 3.84 -3.56
C LEU A 119 -0.09 3.88 -2.75
N THR A 120 0.63 5.00 -2.78
CA THR A 120 1.92 5.14 -2.11
C THR A 120 2.05 6.51 -1.46
N ASN A 121 2.86 6.61 -0.40
CA ASN A 121 3.17 7.90 0.21
C ASN A 121 4.66 8.25 0.04
N SER A 122 5.02 9.48 0.36
CA SER A 122 6.39 9.99 0.27
C SER A 122 7.36 9.41 1.32
N SER A 123 6.90 8.56 2.24
CA SER A 123 7.72 7.91 3.28
C SER A 123 8.25 6.53 2.87
N VAL A 124 8.24 6.23 1.58
CA VAL A 124 8.95 5.08 0.98
C VAL A 124 10.44 5.41 0.83
N ASN A 125 11.29 4.41 1.00
CA ASN A 125 12.75 4.56 0.95
C ASN A 125 13.24 5.16 -0.38
N LYS A 126 14.34 5.93 -0.34
CA LYS A 126 14.97 6.53 -1.53
C LYS A 126 15.55 5.53 -2.52
N ILE A 127 15.91 4.32 -2.08
CA ILE A 127 16.57 3.32 -2.93
C ILE A 127 15.67 3.00 -4.12
N GLN A 128 16.24 3.04 -5.32
CA GLN A 128 15.54 2.81 -6.58
C GLN A 128 15.91 1.44 -7.15
N THR A 129 14.90 0.71 -7.60
CA THR A 129 15.03 -0.57 -8.33
C THR A 129 13.95 -0.62 -9.41
N GLU A 130 14.19 -1.40 -10.46
CA GLU A 130 13.17 -1.69 -11.46
C GLU A 130 12.27 -2.82 -10.95
N PHE A 131 11.09 -2.48 -10.43
CA PHE A 131 10.20 -3.46 -9.79
C PHE A 131 8.86 -3.63 -10.50
N LEU A 132 8.42 -2.61 -11.25
CA LEU A 132 7.00 -2.49 -11.63
C LEU A 132 6.55 -3.63 -12.55
N LYS A 133 7.39 -4.03 -13.52
CA LYS A 133 7.11 -5.17 -14.41
C LYS A 133 6.96 -6.48 -13.63
N ASP A 134 7.84 -6.74 -12.66
CA ASP A 134 7.79 -7.95 -11.85
C ASP A 134 6.57 -7.97 -10.93
N TYR A 135 6.18 -6.81 -10.40
CA TYR A 135 4.99 -6.67 -9.55
C TYR A 135 3.71 -6.93 -10.33
N ILE A 136 3.60 -6.37 -11.53
CA ILE A 136 2.46 -6.59 -12.43
C ILE A 136 2.40 -8.06 -12.83
N LYS A 137 3.53 -8.64 -13.26
CA LYS A 137 3.61 -10.06 -13.61
C LYS A 137 3.22 -10.97 -12.44
N TYR A 138 3.74 -10.71 -11.24
CA TYR A 138 3.38 -11.48 -10.05
C TYR A 138 1.87 -11.41 -9.78
N MET A 139 1.29 -10.20 -9.88
CA MET A 139 -0.14 -10.03 -9.72
C MET A 139 -0.88 -10.87 -10.78
N ASP A 140 -0.58 -10.75 -12.08
CA ASP A 140 -1.22 -11.51 -13.15
C ASP A 140 -1.17 -13.03 -12.93
N ASP A 141 -0.01 -13.55 -12.51
CA ASP A 141 0.17 -14.97 -12.19
C ASP A 141 -0.58 -15.42 -10.92
N ASN A 142 -0.96 -14.47 -10.05
CA ASN A 142 -1.58 -14.71 -8.75
C ASN A 142 -2.89 -13.93 -8.60
N LEU A 143 -3.90 -14.30 -9.40
CA LEU A 143 -5.24 -13.71 -9.32
C LEU A 143 -5.92 -13.87 -7.95
N ASP A 144 -5.41 -14.71 -7.04
CA ASP A 144 -5.92 -14.82 -5.68
C ASP A 144 -5.43 -13.68 -4.75
N VAL A 145 -4.43 -12.91 -5.17
CA VAL A 145 -3.88 -11.79 -4.39
C VAL A 145 -4.67 -10.51 -4.70
N GLY A 146 -5.35 -9.96 -3.70
CA GLY A 146 -6.10 -8.71 -3.82
C GLY A 146 -5.22 -7.47 -3.65
N ILE A 147 -4.24 -7.52 -2.75
CA ILE A 147 -3.31 -6.40 -2.49
C ILE A 147 -1.90 -6.94 -2.25
N LEU A 148 -0.92 -6.35 -2.93
CA LEU A 148 0.51 -6.54 -2.71
C LEU A 148 1.08 -5.29 -2.04
N GLY A 149 1.84 -5.45 -0.96
CA GLY A 149 2.55 -4.35 -0.30
C GLY A 149 4.05 -4.62 -0.15
N VAL A 150 4.76 -3.66 0.45
CA VAL A 150 6.21 -3.77 0.74
C VAL A 150 6.55 -3.72 2.23
N SER A 151 5.54 -3.51 3.07
CA SER A 151 5.71 -3.43 4.51
C SER A 151 4.47 -3.99 5.20
N TYR A 152 4.67 -4.64 6.34
CA TYR A 152 3.62 -5.30 7.09
C TYR A 152 3.78 -5.08 8.59
N SER A 153 2.69 -5.27 9.32
CA SER A 153 2.74 -5.55 10.75
C SER A 153 1.87 -6.76 11.07
N SER A 154 2.32 -7.61 12.00
CA SER A 154 1.51 -8.73 12.49
C SER A 154 0.69 -8.41 13.73
N LYS A 155 0.81 -7.19 14.29
CA LYS A 155 0.14 -6.78 15.53
C LYS A 155 -0.50 -5.42 15.41
N LYS A 156 -1.67 -5.28 16.02
CA LYS A 156 -2.25 -3.97 16.34
C LYS A 156 -1.54 -3.43 17.57
N MET A 157 -0.48 -2.62 17.40
CA MET A 157 0.38 -2.14 18.50
C MET A 157 -0.37 -1.37 19.61
N GLN A 158 -1.65 -1.06 19.43
CA GLN A 158 -2.47 -0.20 20.29
C GLN A 158 -3.61 -0.95 21.00
N THR A 159 -3.55 -2.29 21.09
CA THR A 159 -4.56 -3.08 21.81
C THR A 159 -3.99 -3.65 23.11
N LEU A 160 -4.75 -3.59 24.21
CA LEU A 160 -4.44 -4.31 25.47
C LEU A 160 -4.65 -5.83 25.37
N ILE A 161 -5.08 -6.33 24.21
CA ILE A 161 -5.33 -7.74 23.95
C ILE A 161 -3.99 -8.48 23.87
N ARG A 162 -3.77 -9.42 24.81
CA ARG A 162 -2.54 -10.25 24.91
C ARG A 162 -2.21 -11.02 23.63
N ASN A 163 -3.22 -11.41 22.85
CA ASN A 163 -3.05 -12.12 21.58
C ASN A 163 -3.71 -11.33 20.42
N ASN A 164 -3.02 -10.29 19.95
CA ASN A 164 -3.49 -9.36 18.94
C ASN A 164 -2.91 -9.63 17.53
N PHE A 165 -2.65 -10.91 17.22
CA PHE A 165 -2.16 -11.30 15.90
C PHE A 165 -3.18 -10.90 14.82
N THR A 166 -2.83 -9.87 14.06
CA THR A 166 -3.63 -9.32 12.97
C THR A 166 -2.67 -8.88 11.87
N PRO A 167 -2.23 -9.81 11.00
CA PRO A 167 -1.34 -9.49 9.90
C PRO A 167 -2.03 -8.57 8.90
N HIS A 168 -1.37 -7.45 8.59
CA HIS A 168 -1.85 -6.44 7.66
C HIS A 168 -0.70 -5.77 6.93
N LEU A 169 -0.98 -5.21 5.76
CA LEU A 169 -0.07 -4.35 5.02
C LEU A 169 -0.10 -2.94 5.61
N GLN A 170 1.04 -2.26 5.60
CA GLN A 170 1.15 -0.84 5.99
C GLN A 170 0.99 0.07 4.77
N SER A 171 0.48 1.29 4.94
CA SER A 171 0.03 2.17 3.84
C SER A 171 1.14 2.83 3.04
N PHE A 172 2.41 2.43 3.21
CA PHE A 172 3.54 3.04 2.50
C PHE A 172 3.49 2.81 0.99
N PHE A 173 3.14 1.60 0.59
CA PHE A 173 2.97 1.21 -0.81
C PHE A 173 1.99 0.02 -0.86
N LEU A 174 0.95 0.17 -1.67
CA LEU A 174 -0.04 -0.86 -1.95
C LEU A 174 -0.26 -0.91 -3.47
N LEU A 175 -0.08 -2.08 -4.08
CA LEU A 175 -0.49 -2.40 -5.44
C LEU A 175 -1.75 -3.27 -5.40
N THR A 176 -2.77 -2.87 -6.15
CA THR A 176 -4.06 -3.56 -6.25
C THR A 176 -4.70 -3.26 -7.62
N THR A 177 -6.02 -3.47 -7.74
CA THR A 177 -6.80 -3.12 -8.92
C THR A 177 -8.00 -2.25 -8.54
N THR A 178 -8.52 -1.47 -9.49
CA THR A 178 -9.72 -0.65 -9.26
C THR A 178 -10.91 -1.48 -8.78
N GLU A 179 -11.12 -2.68 -9.33
CA GLU A 179 -12.20 -3.56 -8.90
C GLU A 179 -12.04 -4.05 -7.46
N VAL A 180 -10.83 -4.45 -7.05
CA VAL A 180 -10.58 -4.86 -5.66
C VAL A 180 -10.83 -3.69 -4.70
N LEU A 181 -10.41 -2.48 -5.04
CA LEU A 181 -10.71 -1.28 -4.25
C LEU A 181 -12.21 -1.04 -4.16
N LYS A 182 -12.94 -1.15 -5.28
CA LYS A 182 -14.40 -0.98 -5.31
C LYS A 182 -15.10 -1.96 -4.38
N GLU A 183 -14.75 -3.24 -4.44
CA GLU A 183 -15.31 -4.24 -3.52
C GLU A 183 -15.00 -3.94 -2.05
N ILE A 184 -13.78 -3.47 -1.75
CA ILE A 184 -13.39 -3.09 -0.39
C ILE A 184 -14.26 -1.94 0.11
N VAL A 185 -14.47 -0.91 -0.72
CA VAL A 185 -15.29 0.25 -0.39
C VAL A 185 -16.76 -0.15 -0.21
N GLU A 186 -17.32 -0.93 -1.12
CA GLU A 186 -18.68 -1.47 -1.02
C GLU A 186 -18.87 -2.29 0.26
N LYS A 187 -17.92 -3.18 0.57
CA LYS A 187 -17.92 -3.98 1.80
C LYS A 187 -17.77 -3.14 3.06
N ASN A 188 -17.24 -1.93 2.93
CA ASN A 188 -17.12 -0.93 4.00
C ASN A 188 -18.22 0.14 3.92
N ASN A 189 -19.43 -0.25 3.51
CA ASN A 189 -20.63 0.61 3.46
C ASN A 189 -20.47 1.82 2.52
N GLY A 190 -19.75 1.64 1.41
CA GLY A 190 -19.51 2.72 0.44
C GLY A 190 -18.48 3.76 0.90
N ILE A 191 -17.74 3.52 1.98
CA ILE A 191 -16.76 4.46 2.53
C ILE A 191 -15.35 3.88 2.38
N PHE A 192 -14.42 4.63 1.82
CA PHE A 192 -13.02 4.22 1.76
C PHE A 192 -12.41 4.05 3.16
N PRO A 193 -11.73 2.93 3.47
CA PRO A 193 -11.11 2.74 4.78
C PRO A 193 -10.18 3.90 5.15
N GLY A 194 -10.37 4.50 6.33
CA GLY A 194 -9.52 5.57 6.84
C GLY A 194 -9.90 7.01 6.44
N SER A 195 -10.85 7.23 5.53
CA SER A 195 -11.12 8.55 4.93
C SER A 195 -11.80 9.59 5.83
N THR A 196 -12.46 9.17 6.93
CA THR A 196 -13.25 10.05 7.81
C THR A 196 -12.60 10.29 9.18
N ILE A 197 -11.28 10.14 9.28
CA ILE A 197 -10.58 10.00 10.57
C ILE A 197 -9.53 11.08 10.77
N SER A 198 -9.74 11.95 11.74
CA SER A 198 -8.76 12.98 12.12
C SER A 198 -7.70 12.50 13.12
N HIS A 199 -7.98 11.47 13.93
CA HIS A 199 -7.05 10.98 14.95
C HIS A 199 -6.06 9.91 14.44
N LYS A 200 -4.76 10.20 14.49
CA LYS A 200 -3.65 9.32 14.05
C LYS A 200 -3.74 7.86 14.53
N LEU A 201 -4.12 7.64 15.78
CA LEU A 201 -4.23 6.29 16.36
C LEU A 201 -5.36 5.48 15.71
N SER A 202 -6.49 6.15 15.44
CA SER A 202 -7.62 5.54 14.72
C SER A 202 -7.26 5.21 13.27
N LEU A 203 -6.28 5.90 12.67
CA LEU A 203 -5.88 5.69 11.29
C LEU A 203 -5.26 4.30 11.03
N ILE A 204 -4.37 3.84 11.91
CA ILE A 204 -3.77 2.50 11.77
C ILE A 204 -4.88 1.45 11.82
N LEU A 205 -5.78 1.56 12.81
CA LEU A 205 -6.84 0.56 13.00
C LEU A 205 -7.92 0.60 11.92
N LYS A 206 -8.38 1.79 11.52
CA LYS A 206 -9.52 1.96 10.61
C LYS A 206 -9.11 2.25 9.15
N GLY A 207 -7.82 2.48 8.90
CA GLY A 207 -7.20 2.58 7.58
C GLY A 207 -6.39 1.31 7.26
N GLU A 208 -5.12 1.26 7.67
CA GLU A 208 -4.14 0.20 7.30
C GLU A 208 -4.62 -1.22 7.62
N VAL A 209 -5.11 -1.41 8.85
CA VAL A 209 -5.61 -2.71 9.26
C VAL A 209 -6.93 -3.02 8.58
N LYS A 210 -7.83 -2.04 8.49
CA LYS A 210 -9.18 -2.22 7.96
C LYS A 210 -9.18 -2.61 6.48
N ILE A 211 -8.36 -1.98 5.64
CA ILE A 211 -8.24 -2.32 4.22
C ILE A 211 -7.78 -3.77 4.03
N SER A 212 -6.78 -4.19 4.80
CA SER A 212 -6.26 -5.56 4.79
C SER A 212 -7.30 -6.57 5.30
N GLU A 213 -7.99 -6.25 6.39
CA GLU A 213 -9.04 -7.10 6.97
C GLU A 213 -10.19 -7.30 5.99
N ILE A 214 -10.66 -6.24 5.33
CA ILE A 214 -11.75 -6.33 4.34
C ILE A 214 -11.33 -7.18 3.15
N ALA A 215 -10.15 -6.95 2.57
CA ALA A 215 -9.65 -7.75 1.45
C ALA A 215 -9.63 -9.26 1.78
N ILE A 216 -9.14 -9.60 2.98
CA ILE A 216 -9.14 -10.97 3.49
C ILE A 216 -10.55 -11.52 3.70
N LEU A 217 -11.48 -10.70 4.22
CA LEU A 217 -12.88 -11.09 4.42
C LEU A 217 -13.62 -11.32 3.10
N LEU A 218 -13.26 -10.60 2.04
CA LEU A 218 -13.74 -10.82 0.68
C LEU A 218 -13.20 -12.11 0.05
N GLY A 219 -12.23 -12.77 0.70
CA GLY A 219 -11.64 -14.04 0.26
C GLY A 219 -10.36 -13.90 -0.55
N TYR A 220 -9.82 -12.69 -0.67
CA TYR A 220 -8.51 -12.46 -1.27
C TYR A 220 -7.38 -12.82 -0.31
N ASN A 221 -6.26 -13.23 -0.86
CA ASN A 221 -4.98 -13.25 -0.16
C ASN A 221 -4.32 -11.88 -0.29
N LEU A 222 -3.44 -11.58 0.68
CA LEU A 222 -2.52 -10.46 0.64
C LEU A 222 -1.11 -11.00 0.36
N ALA A 223 -0.26 -10.17 -0.23
CA ALA A 223 1.12 -10.49 -0.45
C ALA A 223 2.02 -9.34 0.03
N VAL A 224 3.23 -9.68 0.46
CA VAL A 224 4.25 -8.68 0.79
C VAL A 224 5.60 -9.06 0.21
N THR A 225 6.26 -8.10 -0.43
CA THR A 225 7.65 -8.24 -0.88
C THR A 225 8.60 -8.01 0.29
N LEU A 226 9.57 -8.91 0.45
CA LEU A 226 10.54 -8.90 1.54
C LEU A 226 11.90 -8.33 1.10
N GLU A 227 12.79 -8.00 2.06
CA GLU A 227 14.14 -7.49 1.76
C GLU A 227 15.01 -8.47 0.96
N ASN A 228 14.75 -9.76 1.08
CA ASN A 228 15.42 -10.80 0.30
C ASN A 228 14.78 -11.00 -1.09
N LYS A 229 13.92 -10.07 -1.55
CA LYS A 229 13.24 -10.08 -2.85
C LYS A 229 12.24 -11.22 -3.05
N SER A 230 11.96 -12.01 -2.01
CA SER A 230 10.92 -13.03 -2.03
C SER A 230 9.55 -12.45 -1.67
N ILE A 231 8.48 -13.14 -2.08
CA ILE A 231 7.11 -12.81 -1.70
C ILE A 231 6.62 -13.73 -0.59
N PHE A 232 5.97 -13.14 0.41
CA PHE A 232 5.18 -13.88 1.39
C PHE A 232 3.69 -13.60 1.19
N LYS A 233 2.92 -14.65 0.88
CA LYS A 233 1.47 -14.60 0.73
C LYS A 233 0.79 -14.99 2.05
N PHE A 234 -0.21 -14.24 2.48
CA PHE A 234 -0.98 -14.50 3.71
C PHE A 234 -2.47 -14.20 3.53
N GLY A 235 -3.30 -14.89 4.33
CA GLY A 235 -4.76 -14.84 4.21
C GLY A 235 -5.42 -15.85 5.15
N LYS A 236 -6.72 -16.09 4.95
CA LYS A 236 -7.53 -16.96 5.83
C LYS A 236 -8.19 -18.11 5.09
N ASN A 237 -7.98 -19.34 5.57
CA ASN A 237 -8.64 -20.53 5.02
C ASN A 237 -10.09 -20.66 5.50
N ASN A 238 -10.46 -20.07 6.64
CA ASN A 238 -11.83 -20.00 7.15
C ASN A 238 -11.96 -18.84 8.16
N TRP A 239 -13.15 -18.65 8.72
CA TRP A 239 -13.41 -17.53 9.63
C TRP A 239 -12.70 -17.63 10.98
N PHE A 240 -12.38 -18.85 11.44
CA PHE A 240 -11.63 -19.11 12.68
C PHE A 240 -10.11 -19.02 12.51
N ASP A 241 -9.65 -19.02 11.27
CA ASP A 241 -8.24 -18.99 10.94
C ASP A 241 -7.77 -17.53 10.84
N ASN A 242 -6.87 -17.13 11.73
CA ASN A 242 -6.26 -15.79 11.70
C ASN A 242 -4.90 -15.79 10.99
N GLY A 243 -4.46 -16.91 10.41
CA GLY A 243 -3.19 -17.05 9.69
C GLY A 243 -1.98 -17.37 10.57
N TYR A 244 -2.13 -17.38 11.90
CA TYR A 244 -1.00 -17.51 12.84
C TYR A 244 -0.12 -18.74 12.57
N LYS A 245 -0.74 -19.91 12.38
CA LYS A 245 0.00 -21.17 12.16
C LYS A 245 0.84 -21.20 10.88
N ARG A 246 0.48 -20.37 9.88
CA ARG A 246 1.22 -20.27 8.61
C ARG A 246 2.17 -19.08 8.58
N TRP A 247 2.15 -18.24 9.61
CA TRP A 247 2.99 -17.06 9.68
C TRP A 247 4.43 -17.47 9.95
N LYS A 248 5.32 -17.22 8.98
CA LYS A 248 6.74 -17.57 9.06
C LYS A 248 7.65 -16.34 9.15
N LEU A 249 7.06 -15.14 9.11
CA LEU A 249 7.81 -13.90 9.20
C LEU A 249 7.95 -13.44 10.65
N LYS A 250 8.85 -12.47 10.88
CA LYS A 250 8.98 -11.86 12.20
C LYS A 250 7.66 -11.21 12.62
N GLU A 251 7.26 -11.41 13.87
CA GLU A 251 6.07 -10.78 14.45
C GLU A 251 6.30 -9.29 14.76
N GLY A 252 5.22 -8.50 14.72
CA GLY A 252 5.23 -7.07 14.96
C GLY A 252 5.43 -6.25 13.69
N ASP A 253 5.86 -5.01 13.87
CA ASP A 253 6.16 -4.07 12.78
C ASP A 253 7.49 -4.43 12.12
N VAL A 254 7.45 -4.81 10.84
CA VAL A 254 8.63 -5.30 10.12
C VAL A 254 9.76 -4.26 10.08
N ARG A 255 9.42 -2.97 10.09
CA ARG A 255 10.34 -1.83 10.01
C ARG A 255 11.34 -1.79 11.16
N LEU A 256 11.04 -2.45 12.27
CA LEU A 256 11.93 -2.57 13.42
C LEU A 256 13.11 -3.53 13.17
N THR A 257 13.03 -4.34 12.12
CA THR A 257 13.92 -5.51 11.95
C THR A 257 14.62 -5.58 10.60
N VAL A 258 14.22 -4.73 9.66
CA VAL A 258 14.76 -4.62 8.30
C VAL A 258 15.85 -3.56 8.24
N LYS A 259 16.80 -3.73 7.32
CA LYS A 259 17.89 -2.76 7.12
C LYS A 259 17.41 -1.47 6.48
N ASN A 260 16.52 -1.58 5.50
CA ASN A 260 15.98 -0.47 4.72
C ASN A 260 14.46 -0.42 4.87
N PRO A 261 13.93 0.30 5.87
CA PRO A 261 12.49 0.42 6.07
C PRO A 261 11.79 0.95 4.81
N ASN A 262 10.62 0.38 4.52
CA ASN A 262 9.75 0.78 3.40
C ASN A 262 10.45 0.79 2.03
N ILE A 263 11.47 -0.03 1.82
CA ILE A 263 12.06 -0.20 0.48
C ILE A 263 11.09 -0.94 -0.43
N ILE A 264 11.03 -0.56 -1.70
CA ILE A 264 10.40 -1.35 -2.75
C ILE A 264 11.53 -2.16 -3.38
N ASN A 265 11.51 -3.48 -3.20
CA ASN A 265 12.44 -4.38 -3.88
C ASN A 265 11.76 -4.94 -5.13
N GLU A 266 12.53 -5.28 -6.14
CA GLU A 266 12.09 -6.16 -7.21
C GLU A 266 11.71 -7.55 -6.68
N ILE A 267 10.97 -8.33 -7.47
CA ILE A 267 10.60 -9.70 -7.13
C ILE A 267 11.50 -10.64 -7.92
N ILE A 268 12.14 -11.59 -7.24
CA ILE A 268 12.73 -12.72 -7.93
C ILE A 268 11.61 -13.69 -8.26
N ILE A 269 11.21 -13.73 -9.53
CA ILE A 269 10.18 -14.65 -10.08
C ILE A 269 10.83 -15.97 -10.46
#